data_AF-A0AAD9V834-F1
#
_entry.id   AF-A0AAD9V834-F1
#
_cell.length_a   1.000
_cell.length_b   1.000
_cell.length_c   1.000
_cell.angle_alpha   90.00
_cell.angle_beta   90.00
_cell.angle_gamma   90.00
#
_symmetry.space_group_name_H-M   'P 1'
#
loop_
_entity.id
_entity.type
_entity.pdbx_description
1 polymer ?
#
loop_
_entity_poly.entity_id
_entity_poly.type
_entity_poly.pdbx_seq_one_letter_code
_entity_poly.pdbx_strand_id
1 'polypeptide(L)'
;MHDGIGAPEKNTSFMPFILVSNSINCCPNNGKKLNKWAKQTCTLHACLKGTYTCDCEPPFKLFPFPKEKKDREGRRRWTENIKREIRKGNVWTPKNSSRVCSVHLKMANLQMKIPTQRGFGIQLQLESYKDLRIQELQEQLKEAENELKILKEKLKKVREKNGLQCSDLKTDKEVNLLTGIPTRAAFDALFDLVKKNVKKLRYWTGPVKSTRKGRNFKRSPKKLGPKRELTEKYEFLLTMMKFRLGSVNADLAQRFAVSATT
;
A
#
# COMPACT_ATOMS: atom_id res chain seq x y z
N MET A 1 51.33 -19.97 -4.44
CA MET A 1 49.89 -19.84 -4.72
C MET A 1 49.19 -19.37 -3.45
N HIS A 2 49.20 -18.06 -3.20
CA HIS A 2 48.41 -17.42 -2.15
C HIS A 2 48.11 -16.00 -2.63
N ASP A 3 47.06 -15.87 -3.43
CA ASP A 3 46.57 -14.57 -3.87
C ASP A 3 45.51 -14.08 -2.89
N GLY A 4 45.83 -12.96 -2.26
CA GLY A 4 45.00 -12.24 -1.31
C GLY A 4 43.77 -11.64 -1.98
N ILE A 5 42.61 -11.88 -1.38
CA ILE A 5 41.35 -11.23 -1.75
C ILE A 5 41.38 -9.82 -1.15
N GLY A 6 41.59 -8.83 -2.02
CA GLY A 6 41.52 -7.41 -1.69
C GLY A 6 40.13 -7.04 -1.18
N ALA A 7 40.09 -6.44 0.01
CA ALA A 7 38.89 -5.82 0.54
C ALA A 7 38.59 -4.52 -0.24
N PRO A 8 37.34 -4.25 -0.65
CA PRO A 8 37.01 -3.01 -1.35
C PRO A 8 37.13 -1.82 -0.41
N GLU A 9 37.97 -0.87 -0.80
CA GLU A 9 38.09 0.45 -0.20
C GLU A 9 36.71 1.13 -0.18
N LYS A 10 36.18 1.33 1.03
CA LYS A 10 34.95 2.09 1.22
C LYS A 10 35.28 3.56 0.98
N ASN A 11 35.05 4.00 -0.26
CA ASN A 11 34.94 5.38 -0.65
C ASN A 11 33.84 6.06 0.19
N THR A 12 34.22 6.63 1.34
CA THR A 12 33.31 7.43 2.17
C THR A 12 33.12 8.77 1.47
N SER A 13 32.20 8.81 0.52
CA SER A 13 31.69 10.04 -0.07
C SER A 13 31.20 10.95 1.06
N PHE A 14 31.72 12.17 1.08
CA PHE A 14 31.40 13.18 2.08
C PHE A 14 30.01 13.72 1.76
N MET A 15 28.96 13.07 2.28
CA MET A 15 27.57 13.48 2.04
C MET A 15 27.19 14.65 2.98
N PRO A 16 26.77 15.82 2.47
CA PRO A 16 26.47 17.00 3.27
C PRO A 16 25.06 16.91 3.87
N PHE A 17 24.94 16.32 5.04
CA PHE A 17 23.68 16.30 5.80
C PHE A 17 23.62 17.46 6.80
N ILE A 18 22.52 18.21 6.81
CA ILE A 18 22.22 19.18 7.87
C ILE A 18 21.34 18.51 8.92
N LEU A 19 21.75 18.66 10.17
CA LEU A 19 20.98 18.22 11.32
C LEU A 19 19.89 19.24 11.61
N VAL A 20 18.62 18.87 11.39
CA VAL A 20 17.46 19.75 11.56
C VAL A 20 16.84 19.43 12.91
N SER A 21 17.03 20.30 13.91
CA SER A 21 16.64 20.03 15.30
C SER A 21 15.21 20.46 15.61
N ASN A 22 14.53 19.62 16.39
CA ASN A 22 13.68 20.02 17.53
C ASN A 22 13.27 18.81 18.43
N SER A 23 13.62 17.57 18.06
CA SER A 23 13.19 16.36 18.81
C SER A 23 14.25 15.25 18.92
N ILE A 24 15.54 15.59 18.95
CA ILE A 24 16.63 14.58 19.00
C ILE A 24 16.82 14.02 20.41
N ASN A 25 16.56 14.83 21.45
CA ASN A 25 16.82 14.47 22.85
C ASN A 25 16.02 13.25 23.34
N CYS A 26 14.96 12.85 22.63
CA CYS A 26 14.13 11.69 22.97
C CYS A 26 13.97 10.70 21.81
N CYS A 27 14.90 10.66 20.85
CA CYS A 27 14.79 9.72 19.73
C CYS A 27 14.84 8.25 20.22
N PRO A 28 13.80 7.43 19.97
CA PRO A 28 13.79 6.03 20.39
C PRO A 28 14.63 5.12 19.48
N ASN A 29 15.16 5.65 18.37
CA ASN A 29 15.94 4.88 17.40
C ASN A 29 17.39 4.73 17.87
N ASN A 30 17.85 3.49 17.98
CA ASN A 30 19.19 3.15 18.45
C ASN A 30 19.68 1.84 17.83
N GLY A 31 20.93 1.47 18.11
CA GLY A 31 21.54 0.25 17.59
C GLY A 31 20.83 -1.03 18.02
N LYS A 32 20.23 -1.08 19.21
CA LYS A 32 19.46 -2.26 19.68
C LYS A 32 18.23 -2.49 18.80
N LYS A 33 17.51 -1.42 18.43
CA LYS A 33 16.34 -1.48 17.55
C LYS A 33 16.72 -1.93 16.13
N LEU A 34 17.88 -1.48 15.63
CA LEU A 34 18.41 -1.92 14.33
C LEU A 34 18.81 -3.41 14.35
N ASN A 35 19.48 -3.87 15.41
CA ASN A 35 19.81 -5.29 15.60
C ASN A 35 18.56 -6.16 15.75
N LYS A 36 17.51 -5.67 16.41
CA LYS A 36 16.23 -6.36 16.51
C LYS A 36 15.59 -6.51 15.11
N TRP A 37 15.58 -5.44 14.33
CA TRP A 37 15.08 -5.47 12.94
C TRP A 37 15.86 -6.46 12.07
N ALA A 38 17.19 -6.46 12.15
CA ALA A 38 18.06 -7.35 11.38
C ALA A 38 17.80 -8.85 11.66
N LYS A 39 17.34 -9.18 12.88
CA LYS A 39 16.99 -10.54 13.31
C LYS A 39 15.55 -10.95 12.96
N GLN A 40 14.74 -10.05 12.42
CA GLN A 40 13.39 -10.40 11.99
C GLN A 40 13.41 -11.11 10.64
N THR A 41 12.44 -12.01 10.45
CA THR A 41 12.21 -12.64 9.16
C THR A 41 11.63 -11.64 8.17
N CYS A 42 12.17 -11.62 6.97
CA CYS A 42 11.67 -10.84 5.86
C CYS A 42 10.48 -11.58 5.22
N THR A 43 9.34 -10.91 5.10
CA THR A 43 8.15 -11.47 4.44
C THR A 43 8.30 -11.57 2.92
N LEU A 44 9.22 -10.80 2.32
CA LEU A 44 9.47 -10.81 0.89
C LEU A 44 10.43 -11.94 0.49
N HIS A 45 11.50 -12.13 1.26
CA HIS A 45 12.61 -13.03 0.90
C HIS A 45 12.70 -14.29 1.78
N ALA A 46 11.80 -14.45 2.76
CA ALA A 46 11.80 -15.55 3.73
C ALA A 46 13.15 -15.79 4.46
N CYS A 47 14.03 -14.78 4.48
CA CYS A 47 15.34 -14.79 5.13
C CYS A 47 15.39 -13.82 6.32
N LEU A 48 16.50 -13.76 7.05
CA LEU A 48 16.68 -12.72 8.07
C LEU A 48 17.00 -11.37 7.40
N LYS A 49 16.39 -10.28 7.86
CA LYS A 49 16.54 -8.96 7.21
C LYS A 49 17.98 -8.42 7.18
N GLY A 50 18.82 -8.82 8.13
CA GLY A 50 20.20 -8.35 8.25
C GLY A 50 21.24 -9.20 7.54
N THR A 51 20.85 -10.24 6.80
CA THR A 51 21.80 -11.10 6.07
C THR A 51 22.08 -10.53 4.68
N TYR A 52 23.22 -10.90 4.10
CA TYR A 52 23.60 -10.50 2.73
C TYR A 52 22.58 -10.94 1.67
N THR A 53 21.74 -11.93 1.99
CA THR A 53 20.65 -12.44 1.16
C THR A 53 19.38 -11.59 1.22
N CYS A 54 19.35 -10.51 2.01
CA CYS A 54 18.24 -9.58 2.09
C CYS A 54 18.70 -8.18 1.65
N ASP A 55 18.07 -7.65 0.61
CA ASP A 55 18.29 -6.30 0.06
C ASP A 55 17.34 -5.24 0.67
N CYS A 56 16.51 -5.62 1.64
CA CYS A 56 15.57 -4.71 2.27
C CYS A 56 16.30 -3.62 3.05
N GLU A 57 16.03 -2.35 2.75
CA GLU A 57 16.63 -1.24 3.48
C GLU A 57 16.17 -1.18 4.95
N PRO A 58 17.07 -0.85 5.90
CA PRO A 58 16.69 -0.65 7.29
C PRO A 58 15.83 0.61 7.47
N PRO A 59 14.94 0.64 8.49
CA PRO A 59 14.01 1.75 8.71
C PRO A 59 14.70 3.08 9.06
N PHE A 60 15.97 3.04 9.47
CA PHE A 60 16.82 4.20 9.69
C PHE A 60 18.30 3.81 9.69
N LYS A 61 19.19 4.78 9.46
CA LYS A 61 20.66 4.63 9.53
C LYS A 61 21.22 5.47 10.70
N LEU A 62 22.33 5.03 11.30
CA LEU A 62 22.98 5.72 12.43
C LEU A 62 24.33 6.33 12.00
N PHE A 63 24.37 7.65 11.86
CA PHE A 63 25.52 8.38 11.36
C PHE A 63 26.48 8.77 12.50
N PRO A 64 27.80 8.54 12.36
CA PRO A 64 28.79 9.05 13.30
C PRO A 64 28.84 10.57 13.26
N PHE A 65 29.17 11.17 14.40
CA PHE A 65 29.56 12.58 14.41
C PHE A 65 30.80 12.80 13.53
N PRO A 66 30.90 13.96 12.85
CA PRO A 66 32.11 14.32 12.12
C PRO A 66 33.35 14.25 13.02
N LYS A 67 34.45 13.71 12.49
CA LYS A 67 35.72 13.62 13.22
C LYS A 67 36.26 15.03 13.46
N GLU A 68 36.70 15.32 14.67
CA GLU A 68 37.19 16.65 15.04
C GLU A 68 38.37 17.14 14.18
N LYS A 69 39.27 16.23 13.80
CA LYS A 69 40.39 16.52 12.88
C LYS A 69 39.97 16.76 11.43
N LYS A 70 38.80 16.28 11.00
CA LYS A 70 38.36 16.32 9.59
C LYS A 70 37.33 17.42 9.34
N ASP A 71 36.44 17.65 10.29
CA ASP A 71 35.36 18.63 10.16
C ASP A 71 34.93 19.13 11.55
N ARG A 72 35.73 20.06 12.07
CA ARG A 72 35.52 20.68 13.38
C ARG A 72 34.22 21.50 13.41
N GLU A 73 33.92 22.22 12.34
CA GLU A 73 32.75 23.09 12.24
C GLU A 73 31.44 22.31 12.13
N GLY A 74 31.39 21.24 11.32
CA GLY A 74 30.25 20.33 11.24
C GLY A 74 30.00 19.64 12.58
N ARG A 75 31.06 19.19 13.26
CA ARG A 75 30.96 18.63 14.61
C ARG A 75 30.38 19.64 15.61
N ARG A 76 30.86 20.90 15.58
CA ARG A 76 30.36 21.99 16.42
C ARG A 76 28.88 22.26 16.15
N ARG A 77 28.49 22.43 14.89
CA ARG A 77 27.10 22.67 14.45
C ARG A 77 26.15 21.55 14.87
N TRP A 78 26.56 20.28 14.72
CA TRP A 78 25.76 19.14 15.19
C TRP A 78 25.58 19.16 16.70
N THR A 79 26.63 19.52 17.45
CA THR A 79 26.59 19.62 18.92
C THR A 79 25.67 20.75 19.37
N GLU A 80 25.78 21.92 18.75
CA GLU A 80 24.95 23.10 19.01
C GLU A 80 23.47 22.87 18.68
N ASN A 81 23.15 22.09 17.64
CA ASN A 81 21.76 21.79 17.28
C ASN A 81 21.12 20.72 18.17
N ILE A 82 21.91 19.86 18.81
CA ILE A 82 21.37 18.81 19.69
C ILE A 82 21.05 19.36 21.09
N LYS A 83 21.79 20.39 21.56
CA LYS A 83 21.58 21.07 22.87
C LYS A 83 21.21 20.10 24.01
N ARG A 84 21.96 19.02 24.16
CA ARG A 84 21.72 18.05 25.22
C ARG A 84 22.43 18.51 26.49
N GLU A 85 21.68 18.64 27.58
CA GLU A 85 22.24 18.91 28.91
C GLU A 85 22.37 17.61 29.69
N ILE A 86 23.46 17.45 30.44
CA ILE A 86 23.67 16.26 31.29
C ILE A 86 23.12 16.51 32.70
N ARG A 87 23.53 17.62 33.33
CA ARG A 87 23.06 18.15 34.64
C ARG A 87 23.37 19.66 34.70
N LYS A 88 22.52 20.43 35.41
CA LYS A 88 22.59 21.90 35.66
C LYS A 88 23.88 22.57 35.15
N GLY A 89 23.84 23.08 33.92
CA GLY A 89 24.90 23.91 33.34
C GLY A 89 25.96 23.21 32.48
N ASN A 90 26.06 21.88 32.49
CA ASN A 90 27.06 21.16 31.69
C ASN A 90 26.50 20.66 30.35
N VAL A 91 27.02 21.23 29.26
CA VAL A 91 26.70 20.85 27.88
C VAL A 91 27.30 19.48 27.55
N TRP A 92 26.48 18.59 27.00
CA TRP A 92 26.92 17.27 26.55
C TRP A 92 27.84 17.37 25.33
N THR A 93 28.99 16.70 25.39
CA THR A 93 29.95 16.61 24.27
C THR A 93 29.86 15.23 23.59
N PRO A 94 29.84 15.17 22.25
CA PRO A 94 29.79 13.91 21.53
C PRO A 94 31.11 13.16 21.66
N LYS A 95 31.03 11.83 21.82
CA LYS A 95 32.15 10.89 21.79
C LYS A 95 32.27 10.25 20.40
N ASN A 96 33.33 9.46 20.17
CA ASN A 96 33.50 8.71 18.91
C ASN A 96 32.39 7.68 18.67
N SER A 97 31.74 7.21 19.74
CA SER A 97 30.58 6.31 19.68
C SER A 97 29.24 7.04 19.52
N SER A 98 29.21 8.37 19.57
CA SER A 98 27.99 9.13 19.41
C SER A 98 27.48 9.05 17.98
N ARG A 99 26.17 8.80 17.86
CA ARG A 99 25.48 8.61 16.58
C ARG A 99 24.21 9.44 16.52
N VAL A 100 23.85 9.88 15.32
CA VAL A 100 22.58 10.55 15.02
C VAL A 100 21.77 9.68 14.06
N CYS A 101 20.47 9.57 14.33
CA CYS A 101 19.55 8.83 13.48
C CYS A 101 19.26 9.60 12.18
N SER A 102 19.22 8.88 11.05
CA SER A 102 18.99 9.42 9.70
C SER A 102 17.72 10.25 9.58
N VAL A 103 16.69 9.95 10.38
CA VAL A 103 15.42 10.70 10.38
C VAL A 103 15.56 12.15 10.83
N HIS A 104 16.66 12.49 11.51
CA HIS A 104 16.98 13.85 11.96
C HIS A 104 17.94 14.59 11.02
N LEU A 105 18.39 13.89 9.97
CA LEU A 105 19.24 14.44 8.95
C LEU A 105 18.36 14.74 7.74
N LYS A 106 18.29 16.00 7.36
CA LYS A 106 17.79 16.36 6.03
C LYS A 106 19.01 16.53 5.14
N MET A 107 18.85 16.21 3.85
CA MET A 107 19.84 16.66 2.88
C MET A 107 19.94 18.18 2.99
N ALA A 108 21.16 18.68 3.09
CA ALA A 108 21.38 20.10 3.20
C ALA A 108 20.82 20.79 1.96
N ASN A 109 19.74 21.57 2.10
CA ASN A 109 19.53 22.69 1.20
C ASN A 109 20.70 23.65 1.50
N LEU A 110 21.71 23.66 0.65
CA LEU A 110 22.86 24.55 0.74
C LEU A 110 22.40 26.00 0.47
N GLN A 111 21.72 26.62 1.43
CA GLN A 111 21.75 28.07 1.58
C GLN A 111 22.86 28.40 2.57
N MET A 112 24.11 28.23 2.14
CA MET A 112 25.26 28.69 2.91
C MET A 112 25.46 30.18 2.62
N LYS A 113 25.16 31.04 3.61
CA LYS A 113 25.76 32.38 3.69
C LYS A 113 27.16 32.22 4.28
N ILE A 114 28.20 32.08 3.45
CA ILE A 114 29.61 32.22 3.87
C ILE A 114 30.39 32.94 2.74
N PRO A 115 31.39 33.79 3.09
CA PRO A 115 31.93 34.83 2.21
C PRO A 115 32.70 34.27 1.01
N THR A 116 32.60 35.03 -0.07
CA THR A 116 33.44 35.03 -1.26
C THR A 116 34.87 34.54 -1.01
N GLN A 117 35.29 33.45 -1.66
CA GLN A 117 36.09 33.50 -2.90
C GLN A 117 36.21 32.11 -3.57
N ARG A 118 36.18 32.11 -4.92
CA ARG A 118 36.38 31.02 -5.90
C ARG A 118 35.21 30.04 -6.12
N GLY A 119 34.21 30.51 -6.87
CA GLY A 119 32.89 29.88 -7.06
C GLY A 119 32.62 29.18 -8.40
N PHE A 120 33.59 28.53 -9.07
CA PHE A 120 33.30 27.85 -10.35
C PHE A 120 33.07 26.32 -10.23
N GLY A 121 33.81 25.61 -9.38
CA GLY A 121 33.72 24.14 -9.32
C GLY A 121 32.49 23.57 -8.59
N ILE A 122 31.92 24.32 -7.64
CA ILE A 122 30.89 23.80 -6.72
C ILE A 122 29.47 24.03 -7.28
N GLN A 123 29.26 25.07 -8.09
CA GLN A 123 27.98 25.36 -8.75
C GLN A 123 27.57 24.23 -9.71
N LEU A 124 28.53 23.72 -10.51
CA LEU A 124 28.31 22.65 -11.49
C LEU A 124 27.85 21.33 -10.84
N GLN A 125 28.37 21.00 -9.66
CA GLN A 125 28.04 19.75 -8.97
C GLN A 125 26.62 19.74 -8.38
N LEU A 126 26.11 20.90 -7.98
CA LEU A 126 24.77 21.03 -7.41
C LEU A 126 23.68 21.03 -8.49
N GLU A 127 23.92 21.69 -9.62
CA GLU A 127 23.03 21.64 -10.78
C GLU A 127 22.94 20.20 -11.33
N SER A 128 24.07 19.51 -11.50
CA SER A 128 24.09 18.11 -11.93
C SER A 128 23.29 17.16 -11.03
N TYR A 129 23.33 17.36 -9.70
CA TYR A 129 22.55 16.54 -8.76
C TYR A 129 21.04 16.83 -8.83
N LYS A 130 20.66 18.10 -8.99
CA LYS A 130 19.26 18.48 -9.18
C LYS A 130 18.71 17.89 -10.48
N ASP A 131 19.49 17.92 -11.55
CA ASP A 131 19.09 17.38 -12.85
C ASP A 131 18.88 15.87 -12.77
N LEU A 132 19.79 15.13 -12.13
CA LEU A 132 19.63 13.70 -11.88
C LEU A 132 18.38 13.41 -11.03
N ARG A 133 18.11 14.22 -10.01
CA ARG A 133 16.92 14.04 -9.17
C ARG A 133 15.63 14.37 -9.90
N ILE A 134 15.64 15.39 -10.78
CA ILE A 134 14.51 15.75 -11.62
C ILE A 134 14.22 14.61 -12.60
N GLN A 135 15.24 14.03 -13.23
CA GLN A 135 15.09 12.88 -14.12
C GLN A 135 14.49 11.67 -13.40
N GLU A 136 15.02 11.33 -12.22
CA GLU A 136 14.50 10.22 -11.41
C GLU A 136 13.02 10.44 -11.02
N LEU A 137 12.67 11.66 -10.60
CA LEU A 137 11.29 12.00 -10.24
C LEU A 137 10.35 12.00 -11.46
N GLN A 138 10.81 12.44 -12.63
CA GLN A 138 10.05 12.38 -13.87
C GLN A 138 9.80 10.93 -14.31
N GLU A 139 10.77 10.05 -14.12
CA GLU A 139 10.63 8.63 -14.43
C GLU A 139 9.62 7.94 -13.49
N GLN A 140 9.70 8.24 -12.19
CA GLN A 140 8.72 7.75 -11.21
C GLN A 140 7.30 8.26 -11.50
N LEU A 141 7.14 9.51 -11.91
CA LEU A 141 5.83 10.05 -12.31
C LEU A 141 5.28 9.31 -13.52
N LYS A 142 6.12 9.07 -14.53
CA LYS A 142 5.73 8.34 -15.75
C LYS A 142 5.31 6.90 -15.45
N GLU A 143 6.04 6.23 -14.56
CA GLU A 143 5.70 4.86 -14.13
C GLU A 143 4.36 4.82 -13.38
N ALA A 144 4.17 5.71 -12.41
CA ALA A 144 2.92 5.82 -11.67
C ALA A 144 1.71 6.14 -12.58
N GLU A 145 1.87 7.03 -13.56
CA GLU A 145 0.83 7.34 -14.55
C GLU A 145 0.45 6.13 -15.41
N ASN A 146 1.44 5.33 -15.83
CA ASN A 146 1.21 4.10 -16.57
C ASN A 146 0.48 3.06 -15.74
N GLU A 147 0.86 2.87 -14.47
CA GLU A 147 0.15 1.98 -13.55
C GLU A 147 -1.31 2.40 -13.36
N LEU A 148 -1.57 3.70 -13.16
CA LEU A 148 -2.92 4.22 -13.04
C LEU A 148 -3.73 3.98 -14.31
N LYS A 149 -3.13 4.10 -15.50
CA LYS A 149 -3.79 3.79 -16.77
C LYS A 149 -4.18 2.31 -16.84
N ILE A 150 -3.25 1.40 -16.52
CA ILE A 150 -3.49 -0.05 -16.50
C ILE A 150 -4.58 -0.42 -15.49
N LEU A 151 -4.53 0.14 -14.28
CA LEU A 151 -5.52 -0.10 -13.23
C LEU A 151 -6.91 0.38 -13.64
N LYS A 152 -7.02 1.57 -14.25
CA LYS A 152 -8.29 2.09 -14.78
C LYS A 152 -8.85 1.17 -15.87
N GLU A 153 -8.02 0.70 -16.79
CA GLU A 153 -8.41 -0.25 -17.85
C GLU A 153 -8.91 -1.58 -17.26
N LYS A 154 -8.19 -2.13 -16.27
CA LYS A 154 -8.58 -3.35 -15.55
C LYS A 154 -9.92 -3.17 -14.82
N LEU A 155 -10.12 -2.04 -14.14
CA LEU A 155 -11.38 -1.73 -13.46
C LEU A 155 -12.54 -1.57 -14.44
N LYS A 156 -12.32 -0.96 -15.61
CA LYS A 156 -13.31 -0.87 -16.68
C LYS A 156 -13.73 -2.27 -17.15
N LYS A 157 -12.77 -3.16 -17.42
CA LYS A 157 -13.04 -4.56 -17.81
C LYS A 157 -13.75 -5.35 -16.71
N VAL A 158 -13.45 -5.09 -15.44
CA VAL A 158 -14.16 -5.71 -14.30
C VAL A 158 -15.59 -5.18 -14.22
N ARG A 159 -15.82 -3.87 -14.41
CA ARG A 159 -17.18 -3.29 -14.45
C ARG A 159 -18.00 -3.81 -15.63
N GLU A 160 -17.41 -3.93 -16.81
CA GLU A 160 -18.06 -4.53 -17.99
C GLU A 160 -18.40 -6.01 -17.78
N LYS A 161 -17.60 -6.72 -16.96
CA LYS A 161 -17.93 -8.08 -16.51
C LYS A 161 -18.96 -8.13 -15.39
N ASN A 162 -19.17 -7.04 -14.66
CA ASN A 162 -20.18 -6.98 -13.61
C ASN A 162 -21.50 -6.62 -14.27
N GLY A 163 -22.40 -7.60 -14.41
CA GLY A 163 -23.75 -7.35 -14.90
C GLY A 163 -24.53 -6.34 -14.05
N LEU A 164 -25.73 -5.98 -14.52
CA LEU A 164 -26.69 -5.08 -13.90
C LEU A 164 -26.80 -5.33 -12.39
N GLN A 165 -26.54 -4.29 -11.61
CA GLN A 165 -26.61 -4.32 -10.16
C GLN A 165 -27.84 -3.56 -9.66
N CYS A 166 -28.37 -3.93 -8.49
CA CYS A 166 -29.44 -3.12 -7.87
C CYS A 166 -29.00 -1.69 -7.55
N SER A 167 -27.70 -1.42 -7.42
CA SER A 167 -27.17 -0.05 -7.29
C SER A 167 -27.34 0.79 -8.55
N ASP A 168 -27.50 0.14 -9.71
CA ASP A 168 -27.70 0.83 -10.98
C ASP A 168 -29.13 1.36 -11.13
N LEU A 169 -30.08 0.83 -10.35
CA LEU A 169 -31.44 1.37 -10.18
C LEU A 169 -31.40 2.60 -9.25
N LYS A 170 -31.01 3.75 -9.80
CA LYS A 170 -30.84 4.98 -9.00
C LYS A 170 -32.15 5.71 -8.78
N THR A 171 -33.06 5.64 -9.75
CA THR A 171 -34.30 6.42 -9.78
C THR A 171 -35.55 5.55 -9.76
N ASP A 172 -36.65 6.10 -9.25
CA ASP A 172 -37.96 5.44 -9.25
C ASP A 172 -38.44 5.09 -10.66
N LYS A 173 -38.10 5.92 -11.66
CA LYS A 173 -38.40 5.68 -13.07
C LYS A 173 -37.75 4.41 -13.59
N GLU A 174 -36.47 4.19 -13.27
CA GLU A 174 -35.73 2.98 -13.69
C GLU A 174 -36.28 1.72 -13.00
N VAL A 175 -36.62 1.83 -11.71
CA VAL A 175 -37.26 0.74 -10.96
C VAL A 175 -38.59 0.36 -11.61
N ASN A 176 -39.43 1.34 -11.92
CA ASN A 176 -40.71 1.09 -12.59
C ASN A 176 -40.53 0.49 -13.98
N LEU A 177 -39.60 1.03 -14.77
CA LEU A 177 -39.33 0.53 -16.12
C LEU A 177 -38.94 -0.95 -16.11
N LEU A 178 -38.03 -1.34 -15.21
CA LEU A 178 -37.45 -2.68 -15.19
C LEU A 178 -38.27 -3.69 -14.38
N THR A 179 -38.98 -3.27 -13.34
CA THR A 179 -39.67 -4.18 -12.40
C THR A 179 -41.19 -4.04 -12.40
N GLY A 180 -41.73 -2.94 -12.96
CA GLY A 180 -43.13 -2.56 -12.86
C GLY A 180 -43.54 -1.96 -11.51
N ILE A 181 -42.61 -1.81 -10.57
CA ILE A 181 -42.88 -1.28 -9.23
C ILE A 181 -42.68 0.24 -9.25
N PRO A 182 -43.64 1.04 -8.73
CA PRO A 182 -43.66 2.48 -8.96
C PRO A 182 -42.49 3.24 -8.33
N THR A 183 -41.99 2.78 -7.18
CA THR A 183 -40.90 3.46 -6.45
C THR A 183 -39.88 2.47 -5.91
N ARG A 184 -38.65 2.95 -5.70
CA ARG A 184 -37.58 2.18 -5.07
C ARG A 184 -37.94 1.75 -3.65
N ALA A 185 -38.60 2.61 -2.90
CA ALA A 185 -39.07 2.29 -1.55
C ALA A 185 -40.07 1.13 -1.56
N ALA A 186 -41.01 1.11 -2.51
CA ALA A 186 -41.95 0.01 -2.67
C ALA A 186 -41.26 -1.30 -3.08
N PHE A 187 -40.24 -1.23 -3.94
CA PHE A 187 -39.43 -2.39 -4.33
C PHE A 187 -38.71 -2.98 -3.12
N ASP A 188 -38.07 -2.14 -2.31
CA ASP A 188 -37.35 -2.56 -1.11
C ASP A 188 -38.29 -3.15 -0.07
N ALA A 189 -39.46 -2.53 0.16
CA ALA A 189 -40.48 -3.05 1.06
C ALA A 189 -41.00 -4.43 0.61
N LEU A 190 -41.23 -4.61 -0.70
CA LEU A 190 -41.67 -5.90 -1.24
C LEU A 190 -40.57 -6.97 -1.10
N PHE A 191 -39.32 -6.61 -1.36
CA PHE A 191 -38.20 -7.51 -1.15
C PHE A 191 -38.10 -7.94 0.32
N ASP A 192 -38.24 -7.03 1.27
CA ASP A 192 -38.16 -7.33 2.70
C ASP A 192 -39.28 -8.27 3.19
N LEU A 193 -40.47 -8.20 2.58
CA LEU A 193 -41.55 -9.16 2.81
C LEU A 193 -41.16 -10.57 2.35
N VAL A 194 -40.59 -10.69 1.14
CA VAL A 194 -40.20 -11.98 0.55
C VAL A 194 -38.94 -12.54 1.21
N LYS A 195 -38.00 -11.69 1.65
CA LYS A 195 -36.70 -12.04 2.24
C LYS A 195 -36.81 -13.03 3.39
N LYS A 196 -37.87 -12.96 4.20
CA LYS A 196 -38.14 -13.92 5.29
C LYS A 196 -38.29 -15.36 4.78
N ASN A 197 -38.83 -15.52 3.57
CA ASN A 197 -39.07 -16.81 2.93
C ASN A 197 -37.89 -17.27 2.06
N VAL A 198 -36.98 -16.37 1.66
CA VAL A 198 -35.81 -16.70 0.82
C VAL A 198 -34.92 -17.76 1.46
N LYS A 199 -34.79 -17.76 2.80
CA LYS A 199 -34.03 -18.79 3.52
C LYS A 199 -34.58 -20.21 3.32
N LYS A 200 -35.85 -20.35 2.94
CA LYS A 200 -36.54 -21.62 2.71
C LYS A 200 -36.56 -22.01 1.22
N LEU A 201 -36.10 -21.15 0.30
CA LEU A 201 -36.10 -21.41 -1.14
C LEU A 201 -35.21 -22.63 -1.47
N ARG A 202 -35.83 -23.60 -2.15
CA ARG A 202 -35.13 -24.69 -2.84
C ARG A 202 -35.15 -24.39 -4.33
N TYR A 203 -33.97 -24.22 -4.91
CA TYR A 203 -33.82 -23.83 -6.33
C TYR A 203 -34.12 -24.99 -7.27
N TRP A 204 -33.52 -26.15 -6.97
CA TRP A 204 -33.71 -27.36 -7.76
C TRP A 204 -33.73 -28.59 -6.85
N THR A 205 -34.67 -29.49 -7.09
CA THR A 205 -34.66 -30.84 -6.53
C THR A 205 -35.03 -31.77 -7.67
N GLY A 206 -34.07 -32.57 -8.11
CA GLY A 206 -34.32 -33.56 -9.15
C GLY A 206 -35.36 -34.61 -8.69
N PRO A 207 -36.00 -35.31 -9.64
CA PRO A 207 -37.02 -36.32 -9.33
C PRO A 207 -36.48 -37.45 -8.44
N VAL A 208 -35.17 -37.71 -8.46
CA VAL A 208 -34.51 -38.69 -7.62
C VAL A 208 -33.43 -38.02 -6.76
N LYS A 209 -33.44 -38.25 -5.45
CA LYS A 209 -32.35 -37.83 -4.55
C LYS A 209 -31.14 -38.71 -4.81
N SER A 210 -30.01 -38.13 -5.21
CA SER A 210 -28.78 -38.91 -5.51
C SER A 210 -28.14 -39.59 -4.30
N THR A 211 -28.61 -39.33 -3.06
CA THR A 211 -28.06 -39.93 -1.84
C THR A 211 -29.15 -40.21 -0.80
N ARG A 212 -29.17 -41.45 -0.27
CA ARG A 212 -30.09 -41.90 0.82
C ARG A 212 -29.65 -41.44 2.23
N LYS A 213 -28.37 -41.12 2.42
CA LYS A 213 -27.80 -40.67 3.71
C LYS A 213 -27.47 -39.17 3.67
N GLY A 214 -27.76 -38.47 4.76
CA GLY A 214 -27.34 -37.07 4.94
C GLY A 214 -25.82 -36.94 4.87
N ARG A 215 -25.31 -35.88 4.24
CA ARG A 215 -23.87 -35.66 4.08
C ARG A 215 -23.30 -34.91 5.29
N ASN A 216 -22.22 -35.43 5.87
CA ASN A 216 -21.51 -34.80 6.99
C ASN A 216 -20.48 -33.78 6.48
N PHE A 217 -20.84 -32.49 6.49
CA PHE A 217 -19.92 -31.41 6.17
C PHE A 217 -19.01 -31.09 7.37
N LYS A 218 -17.70 -31.34 7.24
CA LYS A 218 -16.71 -31.01 8.27
C LYS A 218 -16.29 -29.53 8.30
N ARG A 219 -16.58 -28.76 7.23
CA ARG A 219 -16.18 -27.35 7.07
C ARG A 219 -17.35 -26.51 6.56
N SER A 220 -17.31 -25.21 6.87
CA SER A 220 -18.23 -24.20 6.35
C SER A 220 -17.71 -23.63 5.01
N PRO A 221 -18.59 -23.32 4.03
CA PRO A 221 -20.05 -23.49 4.07
C PRO A 221 -20.46 -24.96 3.88
N LYS A 222 -21.51 -25.37 4.59
CA LYS A 222 -22.09 -26.72 4.53
C LYS A 222 -22.93 -26.92 3.25
N LYS A 223 -22.37 -26.57 2.08
CA LYS A 223 -23.04 -26.64 0.78
C LYS A 223 -22.07 -27.21 -0.27
N LEU A 224 -22.58 -28.06 -1.16
CA LEU A 224 -21.84 -28.54 -2.33
C LEU A 224 -22.02 -27.57 -3.50
N GLY A 225 -20.97 -27.45 -4.30
CA GLY A 225 -20.95 -26.60 -5.49
C GLY A 225 -20.47 -25.18 -5.19
N PRO A 226 -20.33 -24.36 -6.25
CA PRO A 226 -19.89 -22.98 -6.14
C PRO A 226 -20.72 -22.16 -5.16
N LYS A 227 -20.10 -21.14 -4.58
CA LYS A 227 -20.82 -20.13 -3.81
C LYS A 227 -21.84 -19.46 -4.73
N ARG A 228 -23.02 -19.11 -4.20
CA ARG A 228 -24.00 -18.34 -4.98
C ARG A 228 -23.35 -17.05 -5.48
N GLU A 229 -23.43 -16.81 -6.78
CA GLU A 229 -22.88 -15.63 -7.44
C GLU A 229 -23.77 -14.40 -7.24
N LEU A 230 -25.09 -14.59 -7.30
CA LEU A 230 -26.08 -13.53 -7.06
C LEU A 230 -26.47 -13.41 -5.59
N THR A 231 -26.70 -12.17 -5.16
CA THR A 231 -27.32 -11.88 -3.88
C THR A 231 -28.83 -12.10 -3.97
N GLU A 232 -29.47 -12.35 -2.82
CA GLU A 232 -30.93 -12.57 -2.74
C GLU A 232 -31.73 -11.43 -3.38
N LYS A 233 -31.26 -10.19 -3.22
CA LYS A 233 -31.90 -9.00 -3.80
C LYS A 233 -31.74 -8.94 -5.33
N TYR A 234 -30.63 -9.45 -5.86
CA TYR A 234 -30.38 -9.52 -7.31
C TYR A 234 -31.22 -10.61 -7.96
N GLU A 235 -31.37 -11.76 -7.31
CA GLU A 235 -32.29 -12.81 -7.76
C GLU A 235 -33.74 -12.30 -7.78
N PHE A 236 -34.13 -11.54 -6.75
CA PHE A 236 -35.45 -10.89 -6.72
C PHE A 236 -35.62 -9.89 -7.86
N LEU A 237 -34.64 -9.01 -8.10
CA LEU A 237 -34.66 -8.07 -9.23
C LEU A 237 -34.77 -8.80 -10.57
N LEU A 238 -33.93 -9.81 -10.81
CA LEU A 238 -33.95 -10.62 -12.02
C LEU A 238 -35.32 -11.25 -12.24
N THR A 239 -35.93 -11.76 -11.17
CA THR A 239 -37.28 -12.36 -11.21
C THR A 239 -38.34 -11.33 -11.58
N MET A 240 -38.30 -10.13 -10.99
CA MET A 240 -39.23 -9.05 -11.34
C MET A 240 -39.06 -8.57 -12.78
N MET A 241 -37.81 -8.46 -13.26
CA MET A 241 -37.52 -8.14 -14.67
C MET A 241 -38.06 -9.19 -15.62
N LYS A 242 -37.94 -10.47 -15.28
CA LYS A 242 -38.52 -11.57 -16.06
C LYS A 242 -40.03 -11.46 -16.18
N PHE A 243 -40.73 -11.17 -15.08
CA PHE A 243 -42.18 -11.00 -15.08
C PHE A 243 -42.63 -9.74 -15.82
N ARG A 244 -41.90 -8.63 -15.67
CA ARG A 244 -42.26 -7.35 -16.28
C ARG A 244 -41.98 -7.30 -17.77
N LEU A 245 -40.77 -7.70 -18.18
CA LEU A 245 -40.27 -7.52 -19.54
C LEU A 245 -40.46 -8.77 -20.41
N GLY A 246 -40.84 -9.90 -19.82
CA GLY A 246 -40.90 -11.18 -20.54
C GLY A 246 -39.53 -11.65 -21.02
N SER A 247 -38.44 -11.19 -20.41
CA SER A 247 -37.06 -11.51 -20.82
C SER A 247 -36.80 -13.01 -20.78
N VAL A 248 -36.18 -13.52 -21.86
CA VAL A 248 -35.69 -14.90 -21.93
C VAL A 248 -34.49 -15.11 -21.01
N ASN A 249 -34.25 -16.34 -20.58
CA ASN A 249 -33.13 -16.66 -19.66
C ASN A 249 -31.77 -16.22 -20.22
N ALA A 250 -31.57 -16.28 -21.54
CA ALA A 250 -30.33 -15.83 -22.18
C ALA A 250 -30.10 -14.32 -22.02
N ASP A 251 -31.14 -13.50 -22.19
CA ASP A 251 -31.08 -12.04 -22.01
C ASP A 251 -30.80 -11.69 -20.54
N LEU A 252 -31.47 -12.36 -19.60
CA LEU A 252 -31.23 -12.16 -18.17
C LEU A 252 -29.81 -12.57 -17.76
N ALA A 253 -29.32 -13.71 -18.28
CA ALA A 253 -27.97 -14.18 -18.02
C ALA A 253 -26.91 -13.19 -18.49
N GLN A 254 -27.08 -12.63 -19.70
CA GLN A 254 -26.21 -11.58 -20.21
C GLN A 254 -26.29 -10.31 -19.36
N ARG A 255 -27.50 -9.84 -19.02
CA ARG A 255 -27.70 -8.63 -18.21
C ARG A 255 -27.05 -8.75 -16.84
N PHE A 256 -27.16 -9.90 -16.18
CA PHE A 256 -26.60 -10.12 -14.83
C PHE A 256 -25.19 -10.72 -14.84
N ALA A 257 -24.60 -10.94 -16.01
CA ALA A 257 -23.30 -11.60 -16.20
C ALA A 257 -23.19 -12.95 -15.47
N VAL A 258 -24.26 -13.76 -15.55
CA VAL A 258 -24.33 -15.12 -14.98
C VAL A 258 -24.50 -16.16 -16.08
N SER A 259 -24.30 -17.44 -15.75
CA SER A 259 -24.54 -18.54 -16.69
C SER A 259 -26.02 -18.59 -17.11
N ALA A 260 -26.26 -18.78 -18.42
CA ALA A 260 -27.61 -18.95 -18.98
C ALA A 260 -28.26 -20.29 -18.59
N THR A 261 -27.45 -21.26 -18.16
CA THR A 261 -27.89 -22.56 -17.68
C THR A 261 -28.08 -22.48 -16.16
N THR A 262 -29.31 -22.30 -15.70
CA THR A 262 -29.70 -22.43 -14.28
C THR A 262 -30.76 -23.51 -14.13
#